data_AF-A0A093BKD2-F1
#
_entry.id   AF-A0A093BKD2-F1
#
_cell.length_a   1.000
_cell.length_b   1.000
_cell.length_c   1.000
_cell.angle_alpha   90.00
_cell.angle_beta   90.00
_cell.angle_gamma   90.00
#
_symmetry.space_group_name_H-M   'P 1'
#
loop_
_entity.id
_entity.type
_entity.pdbx_description
1 polymer ?
#
loop_
_entity_poly.entity_id
_entity_poly.type
_entity_poly.pdbx_seq_one_letter_code
_entity_poly.pdbx_strand_id
1 'polypeptide(L)'
;EVVSAKEKSKYKFPPAPLPPEFSTFFQESFQAGKQLPETTQLRLLHLFGAILSGSKPNALRAITPQAVEVLLGVLRRGGGETPPLPGMLELVLHLVVAVVHVLHGGSPGAGPVPLRVLLDGYFRVLNSDLPAASLAPEAAGGRSVSSCWVDAIPAMLSCEDRPVLQAVFLSNNCFEHIIRLLQNSKVSDGSSDAIAVHAVGVLTAIMSNSPSAKEVFKERIGYAHLYEVLRSQGQPTQRLLQELLNMAVEGDHSSFPVRPIRNEQPLLILLGWLPTLPCRDLQLFLSAQLRRLCEASLSSRLTCVKAGMVGCLLVALATQPALPTTCSENLLELLRALGSLSLLPGELRQLLRRAGAGGGAGA
;
A
#
# COMPACT_ATOMS: atom_id res chain seq x y z
N GLU A 1 11.37 21.08 16.74
CA GLU A 1 12.02 20.05 17.57
C GLU A 1 10.97 19.06 18.05
N VAL A 2 11.13 17.77 17.76
CA VAL A 2 10.22 16.73 18.25
C VAL A 2 10.73 16.28 19.61
N VAL A 3 10.15 16.83 20.68
CA VAL A 3 10.50 16.47 22.06
C VAL A 3 10.11 15.02 22.32
N SER A 4 11.08 14.19 22.69
CA SER A 4 10.88 12.76 22.94
C SER A 4 9.89 12.51 24.08
N ALA A 5 9.15 11.41 24.05
CA ALA A 5 8.31 10.99 25.17
C ALA A 5 9.08 10.91 26.51
N LYS A 6 10.39 10.58 26.46
CA LYS A 6 11.30 10.57 27.61
C LYS A 6 11.69 11.97 28.14
N GLU A 7 11.59 12.99 27.30
CA GLU A 7 11.81 14.39 27.70
C GLU A 7 10.53 14.99 28.28
N LYS A 8 9.36 14.60 27.75
CA LYS A 8 8.06 15.00 28.30
C LYS A 8 7.82 14.51 29.73
N SER A 9 8.41 13.38 30.12
CA SER A 9 8.34 12.88 31.50
C SER A 9 9.24 13.62 32.50
N LYS A 10 10.09 14.56 32.03
CA LYS A 10 10.98 15.36 32.88
C LYS A 10 10.43 16.74 33.24
N TYR A 11 9.24 17.11 32.76
CA TYR A 11 8.64 18.40 33.11
C TYR A 11 8.25 18.44 34.61
N LYS A 12 8.65 19.51 35.29
CA LYS A 12 8.37 19.75 36.72
C LYS A 12 6.87 19.92 37.04
N PHE A 13 6.03 20.19 36.04
CA PHE A 13 4.60 20.45 36.23
C PHE A 13 3.77 19.49 35.39
N PRO A 14 2.72 18.88 35.97
CA PRO A 14 1.80 18.05 35.21
C PRO A 14 1.03 18.91 34.20
N PRO A 15 0.72 18.39 33.00
CA PRO A 15 -0.08 19.11 32.01
C PRO A 15 -1.48 19.39 32.55
N ALA A 16 -2.02 20.58 32.25
CA ALA A 16 -3.38 20.92 32.62
C ALA A 16 -4.38 19.91 32.01
N PRO A 17 -5.42 19.50 32.77
CA PRO A 17 -6.41 18.55 32.26
C PRO A 17 -7.21 19.17 31.12
N LEU A 18 -7.58 18.35 30.13
CA LEU A 18 -8.50 18.77 29.07
C LEU A 18 -9.87 19.14 29.67
N PRO A 19 -10.42 20.34 29.38
CA PRO A 19 -11.75 20.72 29.83
C PRO A 19 -12.82 19.70 29.37
N PRO A 20 -13.75 19.28 30.25
CA PRO A 20 -14.74 18.26 29.91
C PRO A 20 -15.70 18.71 28.79
N GLU A 21 -15.92 20.01 28.64
CA GLU A 21 -16.78 20.60 27.61
C GLU A 21 -16.13 20.63 26.22
N PHE A 22 -14.82 20.36 26.12
CA PHE A 22 -14.11 20.44 24.86
C PHE A 22 -14.68 19.47 23.83
N SER A 23 -14.97 18.22 24.21
CA SER A 23 -15.44 17.19 23.28
C SER A 23 -16.83 17.53 22.71
N THR A 24 -17.73 18.08 23.54
CA THR A 24 -19.06 18.50 23.10
C THR A 24 -18.96 19.72 22.19
N PHE A 25 -18.17 20.73 22.57
CA PHE A 25 -17.94 21.92 21.76
C PHE A 25 -17.31 21.58 20.40
N PHE A 26 -16.31 20.68 20.39
CA PHE A 26 -15.66 20.23 19.17
C PHE A 26 -16.67 19.55 18.25
N GLN A 27 -17.55 18.69 18.77
CA GLN A 27 -18.59 18.06 17.96
C GLN A 27 -19.57 19.07 17.37
N GLU A 28 -20.13 19.96 18.20
CA GLU A 28 -21.15 20.94 17.77
C GLU A 28 -20.63 21.86 16.67
N SER A 29 -19.34 22.18 16.68
CA SER A 29 -18.69 23.03 15.68
C SER A 29 -18.74 22.49 14.23
N PHE A 30 -18.99 21.18 14.06
CA PHE A 30 -19.05 20.51 12.76
C PHE A 30 -20.44 19.93 12.45
N GLN A 31 -21.40 20.00 13.38
CA GLN A 31 -22.77 19.52 13.17
C GLN A 31 -23.56 20.43 12.22
N ALA A 32 -24.29 19.84 11.28
CA ALA A 32 -25.15 20.57 10.34
C ALA A 32 -26.15 21.48 11.10
N GLY A 33 -26.25 22.74 10.68
CA GLY A 33 -27.10 23.76 11.32
C GLY A 33 -26.45 24.53 12.47
N LYS A 34 -25.32 24.08 13.01
CA LYS A 34 -24.50 24.79 14.02
C LYS A 34 -23.03 24.94 13.60
N GLN A 35 -22.73 24.73 12.31
CA GLN A 35 -21.37 24.72 11.80
C GLN A 35 -20.71 26.09 11.95
N LEU A 36 -19.53 26.11 12.56
CA LEU A 36 -18.67 27.28 12.53
C LEU A 36 -18.10 27.49 11.12
N PRO A 37 -17.63 28.71 10.79
CA PRO A 37 -16.93 28.97 9.53
C PRO A 37 -15.77 27.99 9.32
N GLU A 38 -15.51 27.59 8.08
CA GLU A 38 -14.49 26.58 7.76
C GLU A 38 -13.08 26.97 8.22
N THR A 39 -12.76 28.27 8.23
CA THR A 39 -11.51 28.80 8.77
C THR A 39 -11.36 28.54 10.27
N THR A 40 -12.46 28.63 11.02
CA THR A 40 -12.52 28.30 12.44
C THR A 40 -12.46 26.79 12.65
N GLN A 41 -13.18 26.01 11.84
CA GLN A 41 -13.10 24.54 11.85
C GLN A 41 -11.66 24.05 11.63
N LEU A 42 -10.93 24.63 10.67
CA LEU A 42 -9.53 24.30 10.42
C LEU A 42 -8.65 24.57 11.66
N ARG A 43 -8.84 25.72 12.31
CA ARG A 43 -8.12 26.06 13.56
C ARG A 43 -8.46 25.10 14.70
N LEU A 44 -9.73 24.68 14.80
CA LEU A 44 -10.16 23.68 15.79
C LEU A 44 -9.53 22.30 15.52
N LEU A 45 -9.38 21.91 14.26
CA LEU A 45 -8.65 20.68 13.90
C LEU A 45 -7.17 20.78 14.27
N HIS A 46 -6.52 21.94 14.06
CA HIS A 46 -5.15 22.17 14.54
C HIS A 46 -5.05 22.08 16.07
N LEU A 47 -6.01 22.68 16.79
CA LEU A 47 -6.07 22.58 18.25
C LEU A 47 -6.25 21.13 18.70
N PHE A 48 -7.12 20.37 18.03
CA PHE A 48 -7.29 18.93 18.28
C PHE A 48 -5.96 18.18 18.08
N GLY A 49 -5.24 18.46 16.99
CA GLY A 49 -3.91 17.88 16.74
C GLY A 49 -2.87 18.24 17.79
N ALA A 50 -2.90 19.48 18.30
CA ALA A 50 -2.03 19.92 19.39
C ALA A 50 -2.34 19.16 20.70
N ILE A 51 -3.61 18.89 21.00
CA ILE A 51 -4.03 18.08 22.14
C ILE A 51 -3.52 16.64 21.99
N LEU A 52 -3.70 16.03 20.81
CA LEU A 52 -3.22 14.67 20.52
C LEU A 52 -1.70 14.54 20.69
N SER A 53 -0.96 15.57 20.24
CA SER A 53 0.50 15.61 20.31
C SER A 53 1.04 15.95 21.70
N GLY A 54 0.17 16.38 22.62
CA GLY A 54 0.51 16.83 23.96
C GLY A 54 0.68 15.69 24.95
N SER A 55 -0.20 15.64 25.95
CA SER A 55 -0.21 14.62 27.00
C SER A 55 -1.10 13.43 26.64
N LYS A 56 -0.62 12.22 26.88
CA LYS A 56 -1.35 10.97 26.59
C LYS A 56 -2.74 10.91 27.26
N PRO A 57 -2.92 11.32 28.54
CA PRO A 57 -4.25 11.33 29.15
C PRO A 57 -5.24 12.29 28.47
N ASN A 58 -4.79 13.49 28.09
CA ASN A 58 -5.66 14.45 27.41
C ASN A 58 -5.99 13.98 25.99
N ALA A 59 -5.03 13.41 25.28
CA ALA A 59 -5.23 12.84 23.96
C ALA A 59 -6.30 11.73 24.00
N LEU A 60 -6.19 10.78 24.93
CA LEU A 60 -7.20 9.71 25.09
C LEU A 60 -8.59 10.24 25.46
N ARG A 61 -8.67 11.32 26.26
CA ARG A 61 -9.96 11.97 26.59
C ARG A 61 -10.57 12.75 25.43
N ALA A 62 -9.73 13.33 24.56
CA ALA A 62 -10.18 14.06 23.38
C ALA A 62 -10.74 13.11 22.30
N ILE A 63 -10.18 11.90 22.19
CA ILE A 63 -10.63 10.89 21.23
C ILE A 63 -11.95 10.29 21.71
N THR A 64 -13.07 10.88 21.31
CA THR A 64 -14.42 10.38 21.58
C THR A 64 -15.03 9.77 20.31
N PRO A 65 -16.07 8.92 20.41
CA PRO A 65 -16.78 8.43 19.22
C PRO A 65 -17.25 9.57 18.31
N GLN A 66 -17.70 10.68 18.91
CA GLN A 66 -18.16 11.86 18.20
C GLN A 66 -17.01 12.59 17.50
N ALA A 67 -15.85 12.73 18.14
CA ALA A 67 -14.66 13.31 17.50
C ALA A 67 -14.21 12.48 16.29
N VAL A 68 -14.25 11.14 16.40
CA VAL A 68 -13.96 10.24 15.28
C VAL A 68 -14.94 10.44 14.13
N GLU A 69 -16.24 10.52 14.40
CA GLU A 69 -17.23 10.79 13.36
C GLU A 69 -17.06 12.17 12.72
N VAL A 70 -16.62 13.19 13.46
CA VAL A 70 -16.26 14.49 12.88
C VAL A 70 -15.11 14.34 11.89
N LEU A 71 -14.02 13.67 12.27
CA LEU A 71 -12.87 13.46 11.38
C LEU A 71 -13.28 12.67 10.12
N LEU A 72 -13.97 11.55 10.29
CA LEU A 72 -14.44 10.74 9.16
C LEU A 72 -15.47 11.49 8.31
N GLY A 73 -16.33 12.31 8.92
CA GLY A 73 -17.29 13.16 8.23
C GLY A 73 -16.64 14.22 7.35
N VAL A 74 -15.54 14.85 7.82
CA VAL A 74 -14.77 15.79 7.00
C VAL A 74 -14.11 15.07 5.83
N LEU A 75 -13.58 13.85 6.01
CA LEU A 75 -13.06 13.05 4.89
C LEU A 75 -14.15 12.71 3.87
N ARG A 76 -15.35 12.30 4.32
CA ARG A 76 -16.51 12.04 3.43
C ARG A 76 -16.87 13.27 2.58
N ARG A 77 -16.80 14.48 3.16
CA ARG A 77 -17.02 15.74 2.42
C ARG A 77 -15.97 16.01 1.33
N GLY A 78 -14.75 15.49 1.50
CA GLY A 78 -13.69 15.60 0.49
C GLY A 78 -13.98 14.88 -0.81
N GLY A 79 -14.86 13.88 -0.80
CA GLY A 79 -15.41 13.24 -2.00
C GLY A 79 -16.72 13.85 -2.50
N GLY A 80 -17.18 14.98 -1.93
CA GLY A 80 -18.44 15.62 -2.31
C GLY A 80 -18.27 16.73 -3.35
N GLU A 81 -19.40 17.26 -3.85
CA GLU A 81 -19.44 18.34 -4.86
C GLU A 81 -18.80 19.66 -4.38
N THR A 82 -18.81 19.91 -3.06
CA THR A 82 -18.16 21.07 -2.44
C THR A 82 -16.97 20.61 -1.60
N PRO A 83 -15.74 20.69 -2.13
CA PRO A 83 -14.55 20.28 -1.38
C PRO A 83 -14.35 21.20 -0.16
N PRO A 84 -13.90 20.66 0.99
CA PRO A 84 -13.51 21.46 2.14
C PRO A 84 -12.36 22.42 1.83
N LEU A 85 -12.19 23.44 2.66
CA LEU A 85 -11.08 24.40 2.59
C LEU A 85 -9.71 23.71 2.35
N PRO A 86 -8.83 24.27 1.48
CA PRO A 86 -7.54 23.68 1.16
C PRO A 86 -6.73 23.31 2.41
N GLY A 87 -6.13 22.12 2.41
CA GLY A 87 -5.34 21.58 3.52
C GLY A 87 -6.16 20.98 4.68
N MET A 88 -7.49 21.18 4.73
CA MET A 88 -8.32 20.59 5.78
C MET A 88 -8.34 19.05 5.71
N LEU A 89 -8.46 18.48 4.51
CA LEU A 89 -8.44 17.03 4.30
C LEU A 89 -7.10 16.42 4.69
N GLU A 90 -6.00 17.04 4.27
CA GLU A 90 -4.65 16.59 4.63
C GLU A 90 -4.46 16.64 6.14
N LEU A 91 -4.86 17.73 6.79
CA LEU A 91 -4.80 17.83 8.25
C LEU A 91 -5.60 16.72 8.92
N VAL A 92 -6.83 16.45 8.47
CA VAL A 92 -7.66 15.37 9.03
C VAL A 92 -7.01 14.00 8.86
N LEU A 93 -6.36 13.71 7.73
CA LEU A 93 -5.61 12.46 7.57
C LEU A 93 -4.47 12.34 8.58
N HIS A 94 -3.69 13.42 8.79
CA HIS A 94 -2.66 13.44 9.82
C HIS A 94 -3.26 13.25 11.23
N LEU A 95 -4.44 13.83 11.51
CA LEU A 95 -5.15 13.62 12.77
C LEU A 95 -5.60 12.16 12.92
N VAL A 96 -6.14 11.52 11.87
CA VAL A 96 -6.52 10.10 11.93
C VAL A 96 -5.29 9.23 12.23
N VAL A 97 -4.15 9.48 11.58
CA VAL A 97 -2.88 8.80 11.88
C VAL A 97 -2.49 9.00 13.35
N ALA A 98 -2.54 10.24 13.85
CA ALA A 98 -2.23 10.54 15.25
C ALA A 98 -3.21 9.85 16.22
N VAL A 99 -4.50 9.79 15.90
CA VAL A 99 -5.51 9.07 16.69
C VAL A 99 -5.20 7.58 16.73
N VAL A 100 -4.84 6.96 15.60
CA VAL A 100 -4.39 5.56 15.55
C VAL A 100 -3.20 5.35 16.49
N HIS A 101 -2.17 6.20 16.42
CA HIS A 101 -0.99 6.07 17.26
C HIS A 101 -1.28 6.27 18.75
N VAL A 102 -2.15 7.22 19.11
CA VAL A 102 -2.55 7.45 20.51
C VAL A 102 -3.35 6.26 21.06
N LEU A 103 -4.32 5.75 20.28
CA LEU A 103 -5.12 4.58 20.69
C LEU A 103 -4.27 3.31 20.79
N HIS A 104 -3.37 3.10 19.83
CA HIS A 104 -2.46 1.95 19.78
C HIS A 104 -1.44 1.98 20.93
N GLY A 105 -0.84 3.14 21.19
CA GLY A 105 0.08 3.32 22.31
C GLY A 105 -0.63 3.31 23.68
N GLY A 106 -1.95 3.39 23.73
CA GLY A 106 -2.76 3.32 24.95
C GLY A 106 -2.80 1.91 25.56
N SER A 107 -3.13 1.80 26.85
CA SER A 107 -3.43 0.49 27.43
C SER A 107 -4.71 -0.08 26.80
N PRO A 108 -4.81 -1.40 26.57
CA PRO A 108 -6.01 -2.02 26.01
C PRO A 108 -7.25 -1.64 26.83
N GLY A 109 -8.25 -1.02 26.20
CA GLY A 109 -9.48 -0.58 26.86
C GLY A 109 -9.39 0.74 27.63
N ALA A 110 -8.25 1.44 27.62
CA ALA A 110 -8.10 2.74 28.30
C ALA A 110 -8.69 3.93 27.54
N GLY A 111 -8.99 3.76 26.24
CA GLY A 111 -9.64 4.78 25.41
C GLY A 111 -11.14 4.54 25.29
N PRO A 112 -11.97 5.59 25.16
CA PRO A 112 -13.42 5.45 25.02
C PRO A 112 -13.83 4.93 23.62
N VAL A 113 -12.89 4.85 22.66
CA VAL A 113 -13.10 4.33 21.32
C VAL A 113 -12.15 3.14 21.07
N PRO A 114 -12.66 1.95 20.74
CA PRO A 114 -11.82 0.86 20.27
C PRO A 114 -11.21 1.18 18.91
N LEU A 115 -9.91 0.93 18.73
CA LEU A 115 -9.18 1.21 17.48
C LEU A 115 -9.84 0.58 16.25
N ARG A 116 -10.42 -0.63 16.38
CA ARG A 116 -11.18 -1.29 15.30
C ARG A 116 -12.31 -0.43 14.74
N VAL A 117 -13.03 0.30 15.60
CA VAL A 117 -14.19 1.12 15.18
C VAL A 117 -13.73 2.28 14.29
N LEU A 118 -12.59 2.90 14.65
CA LEU A 118 -11.96 3.93 13.84
C LEU A 118 -11.54 3.38 12.47
N LEU A 119 -10.86 2.23 12.44
CA LEU A 119 -10.40 1.61 11.19
C LEU A 119 -11.56 1.18 10.29
N ASP A 120 -12.59 0.54 10.84
CA ASP A 120 -13.83 0.19 10.12
C ASP A 120 -14.51 1.42 9.53
N GLY A 121 -14.55 2.52 10.29
CA GLY A 121 -15.06 3.80 9.81
C GLY A 121 -14.22 4.38 8.69
N TYR A 122 -12.88 4.32 8.83
CA TYR A 122 -11.93 4.78 7.83
C TYR A 122 -12.03 4.00 6.51
N PHE A 123 -12.06 2.66 6.56
CA PHE A 123 -12.21 1.82 5.36
C PHE A 123 -13.56 2.01 4.66
N ARG A 124 -14.62 2.34 5.41
CA ARG A 124 -15.91 2.75 4.84
C ARG A 124 -15.83 4.08 4.10
N VAL A 125 -15.08 5.06 4.61
CA VAL A 125 -14.83 6.30 3.88
C VAL A 125 -13.98 6.02 2.62
N LEU A 126 -12.93 5.22 2.75
CA LEU A 126 -12.05 4.86 1.64
C LEU A 126 -12.80 4.19 0.48
N ASN A 127 -13.77 3.33 0.79
CA ASN A 127 -14.60 2.61 -0.18
C ASN A 127 -15.94 3.30 -0.47
N SER A 128 -16.14 4.55 -0.04
CA SER A 128 -17.33 5.31 -0.41
C SER A 128 -17.28 5.66 -1.91
N ASP A 129 -18.44 5.74 -2.56
CA ASP A 129 -18.54 6.05 -3.98
C ASP A 129 -18.04 7.48 -4.23
N LEU A 130 -16.76 7.62 -4.57
CA LEU A 130 -16.18 8.91 -4.93
C LEU A 130 -16.63 9.26 -6.36
N PRO A 131 -17.12 10.49 -6.60
CA PRO A 131 -17.30 11.01 -7.94
C PRO A 131 -16.00 10.91 -8.73
N ALA A 132 -16.09 10.64 -10.03
CA ALA A 132 -14.92 10.56 -10.91
C ALA A 132 -14.01 11.81 -10.83
N ALA A 133 -14.59 12.98 -10.55
CA ALA A 133 -13.86 14.23 -10.33
C ALA A 133 -12.90 14.19 -9.12
N SER A 134 -13.25 13.48 -8.04
CA SER A 134 -12.41 13.33 -6.84
C SER A 134 -11.27 12.32 -7.02
N LEU A 135 -11.32 11.55 -8.10
CA LEU A 135 -10.33 10.54 -8.48
C LEU A 135 -9.30 11.07 -9.49
N ALA A 136 -9.61 12.19 -10.16
CA ALA A 136 -8.67 12.89 -11.04
C ALA A 136 -7.65 13.71 -10.22
N PRO A 137 -6.39 13.81 -10.68
CA PRO A 137 -5.43 14.75 -10.11
C PRO A 137 -5.89 16.19 -10.36
N GLU A 138 -5.92 17.02 -9.32
CA GLU A 138 -6.14 18.46 -9.46
C GLU A 138 -5.18 19.01 -10.54
N ALA A 139 -5.71 19.84 -11.45
CA ALA A 139 -5.06 20.32 -12.68
C ALA A 139 -3.69 21.01 -12.48
N ALA A 140 -3.24 21.20 -11.24
CA ALA A 140 -1.94 21.73 -10.83
C ALA A 140 -1.01 20.65 -10.20
N GLY A 141 -1.04 19.41 -10.70
CA GLY A 141 -0.16 18.33 -10.22
C GLY A 141 -0.47 17.85 -8.79
N GLY A 142 -1.70 18.09 -8.31
CA GLY A 142 -2.15 17.64 -7.00
C GLY A 142 -2.43 16.13 -6.99
N ARG A 143 -2.19 15.50 -5.83
CA ARG A 143 -2.57 14.09 -5.60
C ARG A 143 -4.09 13.98 -5.60
N SER A 144 -4.64 12.90 -6.17
CA SER A 144 -6.07 12.63 -6.05
C SER A 144 -6.44 12.38 -4.59
N VAL A 145 -7.67 12.73 -4.21
CA VAL A 145 -8.16 12.60 -2.83
C VAL A 145 -8.08 11.14 -2.37
N SER A 146 -8.37 10.19 -3.27
CA SER A 146 -8.26 8.75 -2.98
C SER A 146 -6.82 8.30 -2.73
N SER A 147 -5.83 8.78 -3.50
CA SER A 147 -4.41 8.48 -3.27
C SER A 147 -3.94 8.96 -1.89
N CYS A 148 -4.29 10.18 -1.50
CA CYS A 148 -3.94 10.71 -0.17
C CYS A 148 -4.52 9.87 0.97
N TRP A 149 -5.73 9.33 0.81
CA TRP A 149 -6.34 8.46 1.81
C TRP A 149 -5.63 7.10 1.87
N VAL A 150 -5.30 6.51 0.74
CA VAL A 150 -4.54 5.25 0.71
C VAL A 150 -3.17 5.43 1.39
N ASP A 151 -2.50 6.56 1.16
CA ASP A 151 -1.19 6.91 1.73
C ASP A 151 -1.18 7.14 3.24
N ALA A 152 -2.34 7.31 3.87
CA ALA A 152 -2.40 7.41 5.33
C ALA A 152 -2.13 6.05 6.00
N ILE A 153 -2.42 4.92 5.36
CA ILE A 153 -2.26 3.58 5.96
C ILE A 153 -0.80 3.25 6.27
N PRO A 154 0.18 3.46 5.37
CA PRO A 154 1.59 3.26 5.69
C PRO A 154 2.06 4.16 6.83
N ALA A 155 1.54 5.39 6.92
CA ALA A 155 1.81 6.31 8.03
C ALA A 155 1.22 5.81 9.36
N MET A 156 0.00 5.25 9.36
CA MET A 156 -0.58 4.58 10.53
C MET A 156 0.32 3.44 11.02
N LEU A 157 0.86 2.64 10.10
CA LEU A 157 1.75 1.52 10.42
C LEU A 157 3.18 1.95 10.81
N SER A 158 3.52 3.23 10.71
CA SER A 158 4.81 3.78 11.14
C SER A 158 4.85 4.00 12.66
N CYS A 159 4.94 2.91 13.42
CA CYS A 159 5.02 2.91 14.89
C CYS A 159 6.02 1.85 15.41
N GLU A 160 6.44 1.97 16.67
CA GLU A 160 7.38 1.02 17.31
C GLU A 160 6.79 -0.40 17.36
N ASP A 161 5.55 -0.54 17.84
CA ASP A 161 4.83 -1.82 17.94
C ASP A 161 4.04 -2.15 16.66
N ARG A 162 4.68 -2.01 15.50
CA ARG A 162 4.08 -2.28 14.18
C ARG A 162 3.40 -3.66 14.08
N PRO A 163 3.97 -4.79 14.58
CA PRO A 163 3.35 -6.10 14.46
C PRO A 163 1.97 -6.19 15.11
N VAL A 164 1.78 -5.54 16.25
CA VAL A 164 0.49 -5.51 16.95
C VAL A 164 -0.53 -4.72 16.14
N LEU A 165 -0.13 -3.56 15.60
CA LEU A 165 -1.01 -2.76 14.77
C LEU A 165 -1.36 -3.49 13.45
N GLN A 166 -0.40 -4.17 12.81
CA GLN A 166 -0.64 -5.03 11.65
C GLN A 166 -1.70 -6.10 11.95
N ALA A 167 -1.64 -6.75 13.12
CA ALA A 167 -2.66 -7.72 13.52
C ALA A 167 -4.06 -7.09 13.65
N VAL A 168 -4.15 -5.86 14.17
CA VAL A 168 -5.41 -5.11 14.19
C VAL A 168 -5.91 -4.86 12.78
N PHE A 169 -5.07 -4.37 11.86
CA PHE A 169 -5.45 -4.19 10.45
C PHE A 169 -5.97 -5.49 9.81
N LEU A 170 -5.27 -6.60 9.99
CA LEU A 170 -5.67 -7.91 9.48
C LEU A 170 -7.03 -8.36 10.05
N SER A 171 -7.29 -8.11 11.34
CA SER A 171 -8.58 -8.43 11.97
C SER A 171 -9.74 -7.57 11.48
N ASN A 172 -9.45 -6.40 10.88
CA ASN A 172 -10.44 -5.50 10.28
C ASN A 172 -10.54 -5.72 8.74
N ASN A 173 -10.14 -6.89 8.23
CA ASN A 173 -10.25 -7.26 6.80
C ASN A 173 -9.66 -6.20 5.86
N CYS A 174 -8.50 -5.65 6.24
CA CYS A 174 -7.88 -4.56 5.49
C CYS A 174 -7.58 -4.94 4.03
N PHE A 175 -7.23 -6.21 3.76
CA PHE A 175 -6.91 -6.65 2.40
C PHE A 175 -8.15 -6.63 1.50
N GLU A 176 -9.28 -7.12 2.00
CA GLU A 176 -10.56 -7.13 1.29
C GLU A 176 -10.99 -5.69 0.96
N HIS A 177 -10.79 -4.74 1.89
CA HIS A 177 -11.06 -3.33 1.66
C HIS A 177 -10.15 -2.70 0.58
N ILE A 178 -8.87 -3.09 0.52
CA ILE A 178 -7.94 -2.58 -0.50
C ILE A 178 -8.21 -3.20 -1.88
N ILE A 179 -8.53 -4.49 -1.94
CA ILE A 179 -8.91 -5.14 -3.21
C ILE A 179 -10.23 -4.58 -3.74
N ARG A 180 -11.21 -4.32 -2.87
CA ARG A 180 -12.47 -3.67 -3.26
C ARG A 180 -12.23 -2.27 -3.85
N LEU A 181 -11.32 -1.49 -3.24
CA LEU A 181 -10.94 -0.18 -3.76
C LEU A 181 -10.36 -0.29 -5.19
N LEU A 182 -9.46 -1.26 -5.42
CA LEU A 182 -8.88 -1.53 -6.74
C LEU A 182 -9.94 -1.94 -7.77
N GLN A 183 -10.93 -2.74 -7.37
CA GLN A 183 -11.99 -3.17 -8.29
C GLN A 183 -12.89 -2.00 -8.69
N ASN A 184 -13.19 -1.11 -7.74
CA ASN A 184 -14.05 0.06 -7.97
C ASN A 184 -13.36 1.17 -8.77
N SER A 185 -12.02 1.28 -8.70
CA SER A 185 -11.29 2.34 -9.43
C SER A 185 -11.39 2.25 -10.94
N LYS A 186 -11.70 1.06 -11.48
CA LYS A 186 -11.84 0.81 -12.92
C LYS A 186 -12.93 1.65 -13.59
N VAL A 187 -13.93 2.10 -12.82
CA VAL A 187 -15.11 2.82 -13.33
C VAL A 187 -14.80 4.30 -13.64
N SER A 188 -13.69 4.85 -13.15
CA SER A 188 -13.29 6.23 -13.42
C SER A 188 -12.29 6.30 -14.58
N ASP A 189 -12.85 6.61 -15.73
CA ASP A 189 -12.18 6.76 -17.02
C ASP A 189 -11.11 7.87 -16.95
N GLY A 190 -9.81 7.51 -16.93
CA GLY A 190 -8.75 8.52 -16.82
C GLY A 190 -7.35 7.99 -16.52
N SER A 191 -6.77 7.21 -17.43
CA SER A 191 -5.32 7.07 -17.73
C SER A 191 -4.25 7.05 -16.61
N SER A 192 -4.58 6.78 -15.36
CA SER A 192 -3.58 6.69 -14.30
C SER A 192 -3.91 5.52 -13.37
N ASP A 193 -3.03 4.53 -13.37
CA ASP A 193 -2.98 3.47 -12.37
C ASP A 193 -2.54 3.99 -10.99
N ALA A 194 -2.72 5.29 -10.70
CA ALA A 194 -2.37 5.92 -9.44
C ALA A 194 -2.96 5.18 -8.24
N ILE A 195 -4.24 4.82 -8.27
CA ILE A 195 -4.86 4.07 -7.16
C ILE A 195 -4.22 2.69 -7.02
N ALA A 196 -3.88 2.03 -8.13
CA ALA A 196 -3.21 0.75 -8.11
C ALA A 196 -1.80 0.83 -7.52
N VAL A 197 -1.02 1.86 -7.89
CA VAL A 197 0.30 2.15 -7.34
C VAL A 197 0.23 2.30 -5.81
N HIS A 198 -0.65 3.16 -5.31
CA HIS A 198 -0.76 3.39 -3.85
C HIS A 198 -1.31 2.17 -3.11
N ALA A 199 -2.28 1.44 -3.70
CA ALA A 199 -2.82 0.22 -3.11
C ALA A 199 -1.76 -0.88 -2.97
N VAL A 200 -0.91 -1.07 -4.00
CA VAL A 200 0.24 -2.00 -3.93
C VAL A 200 1.24 -1.54 -2.86
N GLY A 201 1.49 -0.24 -2.73
CA GLY A 201 2.29 0.33 -1.65
C GLY A 201 1.70 0.03 -0.26
N VAL A 202 0.38 0.12 -0.10
CA VAL A 202 -0.32 -0.22 1.16
C VAL A 202 -0.25 -1.70 1.48
N LEU A 203 -0.50 -2.57 0.49
CA LEU A 203 -0.35 -4.02 0.66
C LEU A 203 1.08 -4.36 1.09
N THR A 204 2.08 -3.72 0.47
CA THR A 204 3.50 -3.85 0.86
C THR A 204 3.73 -3.41 2.29
N ALA A 205 3.19 -2.26 2.70
CA ALA A 205 3.31 -1.79 4.07
C ALA A 205 2.67 -2.77 5.08
N ILE A 206 1.45 -3.24 4.83
CA ILE A 206 0.77 -4.19 5.71
C ILE A 206 1.57 -5.49 5.84
N MET A 207 2.15 -6.00 4.75
CA MET A 207 2.90 -7.26 4.74
C MET A 207 4.38 -7.15 5.14
N SER A 208 4.96 -5.95 5.16
CA SER A 208 6.39 -5.74 5.42
C SER A 208 6.80 -6.31 6.78
N ASN A 209 7.89 -7.09 6.78
CA ASN A 209 8.42 -7.82 7.93
C ASN A 209 7.39 -8.73 8.65
N SER A 210 6.31 -9.13 7.98
CA SER A 210 5.25 -9.94 8.59
C SER A 210 4.94 -11.19 7.75
N PRO A 211 5.57 -12.34 8.07
CA PRO A 211 5.27 -13.62 7.40
C PRO A 211 3.79 -14.00 7.53
N SER A 212 3.20 -13.80 8.71
CA SER A 212 1.78 -14.10 8.95
C SER A 212 0.85 -13.28 8.06
N ALA A 213 1.15 -11.99 7.84
CA ALA A 213 0.34 -11.15 6.95
C ALA A 213 0.39 -11.64 5.50
N LYS A 214 1.55 -12.13 5.03
CA LYS A 214 1.71 -12.68 3.68
C LYS A 214 0.94 -13.98 3.50
N GLU A 215 0.99 -14.88 4.49
CA GLU A 215 0.20 -16.13 4.43
C GLU A 215 -1.30 -15.84 4.47
N VAL A 216 -1.76 -14.93 5.34
CA VAL A 216 -3.17 -14.50 5.37
C VAL A 216 -3.58 -13.89 4.03
N PHE A 217 -2.73 -13.05 3.41
CA PHE A 217 -3.02 -12.49 2.08
C PHE A 217 -3.11 -13.60 1.03
N LYS A 218 -2.19 -14.56 1.05
CA LYS A 218 -2.13 -15.68 0.12
C LYS A 218 -3.35 -16.61 0.25
N GLU A 219 -3.81 -16.87 1.46
CA GLU A 219 -4.96 -17.75 1.72
C GLU A 219 -6.31 -17.06 1.46
N ARG A 220 -6.47 -15.81 1.88
CA ARG A 220 -7.77 -15.10 1.79
C ARG A 220 -8.01 -14.43 0.43
N ILE A 221 -6.97 -13.83 -0.14
CA ILE A 221 -7.07 -13.08 -1.40
C ILE A 221 -6.38 -13.86 -2.53
N GLY A 222 -5.12 -14.23 -2.32
CA GLY A 222 -4.29 -14.88 -3.32
C GLY A 222 -3.66 -13.89 -4.32
N TYR A 223 -2.38 -14.13 -4.63
CA TYR A 223 -1.63 -13.34 -5.60
C TYR A 223 -2.16 -13.47 -7.03
N ALA A 224 -2.77 -14.60 -7.38
CA ALA A 224 -3.44 -14.79 -8.66
C ALA A 224 -4.63 -13.82 -8.82
N HIS A 225 -5.46 -13.67 -7.78
CA HIS A 225 -6.57 -12.72 -7.80
C HIS A 225 -6.09 -11.27 -7.87
N LEU A 226 -5.03 -10.92 -7.12
CA LEU A 226 -4.41 -9.60 -7.22
C LEU A 226 -3.95 -9.32 -8.67
N TYR A 227 -3.31 -10.28 -9.33
CA TYR A 227 -2.89 -10.14 -10.72
C TYR A 227 -4.08 -9.92 -11.67
N GLU A 228 -5.17 -10.67 -11.51
CA GLU A 228 -6.38 -10.49 -12.32
C GLU A 228 -7.00 -9.09 -12.14
N VAL A 229 -7.11 -8.63 -10.89
CA VAL A 229 -7.65 -7.31 -10.57
C VAL A 229 -6.78 -6.21 -11.18
N LEU A 230 -5.45 -6.29 -11.03
CA LEU A 230 -4.50 -5.32 -11.62
C LEU A 230 -4.56 -5.34 -13.15
N ARG A 231 -4.60 -6.52 -13.77
CA ARG A 231 -4.73 -6.67 -15.22
C ARG A 231 -6.04 -6.09 -15.75
N SER A 232 -7.11 -6.18 -14.97
CA SER A 232 -8.42 -5.64 -15.34
C SER A 232 -8.45 -4.10 -15.43
N GLN A 233 -7.46 -3.41 -14.84
CA GLN A 233 -7.30 -1.95 -14.88
C GLN A 233 -6.73 -1.44 -16.21
N GLY A 234 -6.23 -2.32 -17.09
CA GLY A 234 -5.63 -1.95 -18.36
C GLY A 234 -4.10 -2.11 -18.39
N GLN A 235 -3.42 -1.31 -19.22
CA GLN A 235 -1.96 -1.37 -19.35
C GLN A 235 -1.30 -0.77 -18.10
N PRO A 236 -0.38 -1.50 -17.43
CA PRO A 236 0.31 -0.97 -16.25
C PRO A 236 1.30 0.12 -16.65
N THR A 237 1.44 1.15 -15.80
CA THR A 237 2.54 2.11 -15.94
C THR A 237 3.83 1.54 -15.34
N GLN A 238 4.94 2.17 -15.69
CA GLN A 238 6.24 1.83 -15.10
C GLN A 238 6.24 1.96 -13.56
N ARG A 239 5.47 2.90 -12.98
CA ARG A 239 5.38 3.08 -11.52
C ARG A 239 4.71 1.89 -10.84
N LEU A 240 3.65 1.34 -11.42
CA LEU A 240 3.00 0.15 -10.86
C LEU A 240 3.94 -1.07 -10.90
N LEU A 241 4.70 -1.24 -11.99
CA LEU A 241 5.73 -2.28 -12.06
C LEU A 241 6.82 -2.08 -11.00
N GLN A 242 7.25 -0.84 -10.77
CA GLN A 242 8.21 -0.50 -9.71
C GLN A 242 7.66 -0.79 -8.31
N GLU A 243 6.39 -0.51 -8.03
CA GLU A 243 5.78 -0.84 -6.73
C GLU A 243 5.67 -2.34 -6.50
N LEU A 244 5.41 -3.14 -7.54
CA LEU A 244 5.45 -4.61 -7.43
C LEU A 244 6.88 -5.13 -7.20
N LEU A 245 7.89 -4.50 -7.81
CA LEU A 245 9.31 -4.79 -7.51
C LEU A 245 9.64 -4.40 -6.05
N ASN A 246 9.15 -3.25 -5.58
CA ASN A 246 9.32 -2.80 -4.19
C ASN A 246 8.64 -3.76 -3.21
N MET A 247 7.46 -4.30 -3.56
CA MET A 247 6.77 -5.32 -2.79
C MET A 247 7.61 -6.59 -2.63
N ALA A 248 8.36 -6.98 -3.67
CA ALA A 248 9.19 -8.18 -3.63
C ALA A 248 10.37 -8.10 -2.64
N VAL A 249 10.96 -6.91 -2.50
CA VAL A 249 12.11 -6.67 -1.61
C VAL A 249 11.74 -5.97 -0.30
N GLU A 250 10.45 -5.60 -0.13
CA GLU A 250 9.92 -4.79 0.97
C GLU A 250 10.68 -3.47 1.16
N GLY A 251 10.88 -2.73 0.08
CA GLY A 251 11.60 -1.45 0.08
C GLY A 251 12.00 -1.04 -1.32
N ASP A 252 12.94 -0.10 -1.44
CA ASP A 252 13.40 0.38 -2.75
C ASP A 252 14.20 -0.70 -3.52
N HIS A 253 13.64 -1.16 -4.65
CA HIS A 253 14.27 -2.11 -5.56
C HIS A 253 15.51 -1.56 -6.28
N SER A 254 15.65 -0.23 -6.38
CA SER A 254 16.78 0.43 -7.05
C SER A 254 17.97 0.70 -6.12
N SER A 255 17.82 0.42 -4.82
CA SER A 255 18.87 0.65 -3.83
C SER A 255 20.13 -0.21 -4.06
N PHE A 256 21.29 0.33 -3.68
CA PHE A 256 22.58 -0.36 -3.71
C PHE A 256 23.19 -0.40 -2.30
N PRO A 257 23.57 -1.59 -1.77
CA PRO A 257 23.44 -2.92 -2.39
C PRO A 257 21.98 -3.36 -2.55
N VAL A 258 21.73 -4.24 -3.52
CA VAL A 258 20.38 -4.75 -3.80
C VAL A 258 19.83 -5.48 -2.57
N ARG A 259 18.60 -5.13 -2.19
CA ARG A 259 17.90 -5.73 -1.05
C ARG A 259 17.55 -7.20 -1.32
N PRO A 260 17.58 -8.07 -0.29
CA PRO A 260 17.20 -9.46 -0.46
C PRO A 260 15.71 -9.59 -0.79
N ILE A 261 15.36 -10.59 -1.58
CA ILE A 261 13.96 -10.91 -1.88
C ILE A 261 13.29 -11.44 -0.61
N ARG A 262 12.20 -10.78 -0.19
CA ARG A 262 11.41 -11.12 0.99
C ARG A 262 10.01 -11.59 0.64
N ASN A 263 9.55 -11.29 -0.57
CA ASN A 263 8.30 -11.77 -1.11
C ASN A 263 8.51 -12.16 -2.58
N GLU A 264 8.47 -13.45 -2.87
CA GLU A 264 8.72 -13.98 -4.21
C GLU A 264 7.51 -13.84 -5.15
N GLN A 265 6.30 -13.76 -4.60
CA GLN A 265 5.06 -13.82 -5.38
C GLN A 265 4.88 -12.62 -6.36
N PRO A 266 5.22 -11.37 -5.99
CA PRO A 266 5.19 -10.26 -6.94
C PRO A 266 6.11 -10.46 -8.15
N LEU A 267 7.24 -11.16 -7.99
CA LEU A 267 8.14 -11.46 -9.11
C LEU A 267 7.50 -12.45 -10.10
N LEU A 268 6.74 -13.42 -9.58
CA LEU A 268 5.99 -14.36 -10.42
C LEU A 268 4.85 -13.66 -11.18
N ILE A 269 4.14 -12.73 -10.53
CA ILE A 269 3.14 -11.86 -11.18
C ILE A 269 3.80 -11.09 -12.33
N LEU A 270 4.90 -10.39 -12.03
CA LEU A 270 5.62 -9.58 -13.02
C LEU A 270 6.12 -10.40 -14.20
N LEU A 271 6.65 -11.60 -13.94
CA LEU A 271 7.12 -12.50 -14.98
C LEU A 271 5.98 -13.04 -15.85
N GLY A 272 4.81 -13.31 -15.26
CA GLY A 272 3.60 -13.68 -16.00
C GLY A 272 3.02 -12.52 -16.82
N TRP A 273 3.16 -11.29 -16.34
CA TRP A 273 2.69 -10.08 -17.04
C TRP A 273 3.60 -9.71 -18.21
N LEU A 274 4.90 -9.91 -18.08
CA LEU A 274 5.94 -9.45 -19.01
C LEU A 274 5.66 -9.77 -20.50
N PRO A 275 5.32 -11.00 -20.92
CA PRO A 275 5.01 -11.30 -22.32
C PRO A 275 3.73 -10.64 -22.84
N THR A 276 2.81 -10.29 -21.93
CA THR A 276 1.51 -9.71 -22.27
C THR A 276 1.53 -8.18 -22.27
N LEU A 277 2.64 -7.55 -21.89
CA LEU A 277 2.79 -6.09 -21.95
C LEU A 277 2.81 -5.60 -23.40
N PRO A 278 1.98 -4.63 -23.79
CA PRO A 278 1.96 -4.11 -25.15
C PRO A 278 3.16 -3.18 -25.45
N CYS A 279 3.70 -2.51 -24.43
CA CYS A 279 4.83 -1.59 -24.59
C CYS A 279 6.18 -2.30 -24.44
N ARG A 280 7.02 -2.19 -25.48
CA ARG A 280 8.35 -2.81 -25.52
C ARG A 280 9.32 -2.21 -24.50
N ASP A 281 9.25 -0.91 -24.25
CA ASP A 281 10.12 -0.25 -23.28
C ASP A 281 9.87 -0.77 -21.85
N LEU A 282 8.59 -1.03 -21.52
CA LEU A 282 8.22 -1.65 -20.25
C LEU A 282 8.71 -3.10 -20.15
N GLN A 283 8.64 -3.88 -21.24
CA GLN A 283 9.19 -5.24 -21.27
C GLN A 283 10.70 -5.25 -21.03
N LEU A 284 11.44 -4.34 -21.68
CA LEU A 284 12.88 -4.20 -21.52
C LEU A 284 13.23 -3.78 -20.09
N PHE A 285 12.59 -2.72 -19.58
CA PHE A 285 12.75 -2.27 -18.20
C PHE A 285 12.53 -3.41 -17.20
N LEU A 286 11.40 -4.12 -17.33
CA LEU A 286 11.01 -5.16 -16.39
C LEU A 286 11.96 -6.37 -16.44
N SER A 287 12.35 -6.83 -17.63
CA SER A 287 13.29 -7.95 -17.76
C SER A 287 14.65 -7.65 -17.11
N ALA A 288 15.15 -6.43 -17.29
CA ALA A 288 16.41 -6.00 -16.69
C ALA A 288 16.34 -5.92 -15.16
N GLN A 289 15.24 -5.41 -14.61
CA GLN A 289 15.04 -5.37 -13.15
C GLN A 289 14.85 -6.76 -12.54
N LEU A 290 14.06 -7.63 -13.17
CA LEU A 290 13.85 -9.01 -12.70
C LEU A 290 15.19 -9.76 -12.63
N ARG A 291 16.00 -9.68 -13.68
CA ARG A 291 17.35 -10.27 -13.70
C ARG A 291 18.20 -9.71 -12.56
N ARG A 292 18.31 -8.38 -12.46
CA ARG A 292 19.12 -7.70 -11.44
C ARG A 292 18.77 -8.15 -10.02
N LEU A 293 17.48 -8.17 -9.67
CA LEU A 293 17.02 -8.53 -8.32
C LEU A 293 17.24 -10.02 -8.01
N CYS A 294 16.94 -10.88 -8.97
CA CYS A 294 17.04 -12.33 -8.77
C CYS A 294 18.49 -12.80 -8.74
N GLU A 295 19.37 -12.20 -9.55
CA GLU A 295 20.79 -12.56 -9.63
C GLU A 295 21.65 -11.91 -8.53
N ALA A 296 21.14 -10.89 -7.83
CA ALA A 296 21.88 -10.08 -6.87
C ALA A 296 22.61 -10.86 -5.78
N SER A 297 22.05 -11.96 -5.30
CA SER A 297 22.67 -12.79 -4.26
C SER A 297 22.30 -14.27 -4.40
N LEU A 298 23.10 -15.16 -3.81
CA LEU A 298 22.77 -16.59 -3.75
C LEU A 298 21.42 -16.83 -3.04
N SER A 299 21.15 -16.07 -1.98
CA SER A 299 19.89 -16.16 -1.24
C SER A 299 18.69 -15.82 -2.13
N SER A 300 18.77 -14.71 -2.88
CA SER A 300 17.74 -14.32 -3.86
C SER A 300 17.48 -15.43 -4.88
N ARG A 301 18.54 -15.99 -5.47
CA ARG A 301 18.40 -17.09 -6.44
C ARG A 301 17.74 -18.33 -5.84
N LEU A 302 18.13 -18.74 -4.63
CA LEU A 302 17.51 -19.88 -3.95
C LEU A 302 16.03 -19.64 -3.65
N THR A 303 15.66 -18.42 -3.24
CA THR A 303 14.25 -18.04 -3.04
C THR A 303 13.47 -18.13 -4.34
N CYS A 304 14.00 -17.60 -5.45
CA CYS A 304 13.34 -17.69 -6.77
C CYS A 304 13.17 -19.14 -7.25
N VAL A 305 14.18 -20.00 -7.05
CA VAL A 305 14.10 -21.42 -7.39
C VAL A 305 13.02 -22.12 -6.57
N LYS A 306 12.98 -21.90 -5.25
CA LYS A 306 11.95 -22.47 -4.37
C LYS A 306 10.54 -21.98 -4.74
N ALA A 307 10.43 -20.77 -5.25
CA ALA A 307 9.18 -20.19 -5.73
C ALA A 307 8.66 -20.82 -7.04
N GLY A 308 9.45 -21.66 -7.72
CA GLY A 308 9.10 -22.21 -9.03
C GLY A 308 9.30 -21.22 -10.19
N MET A 309 10.15 -20.21 -10.01
CA MET A 309 10.37 -19.16 -11.03
C MET A 309 10.94 -19.71 -12.34
N VAL A 310 11.68 -20.82 -12.32
CA VAL A 310 12.23 -21.47 -13.51
C VAL A 310 11.12 -21.90 -14.47
N GLY A 311 10.09 -22.60 -13.99
CA GLY A 311 8.91 -22.94 -14.77
C GLY A 311 8.22 -21.72 -15.37
N CYS A 312 8.05 -20.64 -14.58
CA CYS A 312 7.48 -19.38 -15.06
C CYS A 312 8.33 -18.73 -16.17
N LEU A 313 9.67 -18.79 -16.08
CA LEU A 313 10.58 -18.27 -17.10
C LEU A 313 10.42 -19.02 -18.42
N LEU A 314 10.29 -20.35 -18.35
CA LEU A 314 10.06 -21.19 -19.53
C LEU A 314 8.74 -20.85 -20.19
N VAL A 315 7.68 -20.64 -19.42
CA VAL A 315 6.37 -20.20 -19.92
C VAL A 315 6.46 -18.80 -20.55
N ALA A 316 7.12 -17.84 -19.90
CA ALA A 316 7.28 -16.49 -20.44
C ALA A 316 8.02 -16.50 -21.79
N LEU A 317 9.12 -17.27 -21.89
CA LEU A 317 9.85 -17.50 -23.13
C LEU A 317 9.06 -18.32 -24.17
N ALA A 318 8.00 -19.03 -23.78
CA ALA A 318 7.11 -19.78 -24.69
C ALA A 318 6.08 -18.89 -25.38
N THR A 319 5.73 -17.80 -24.70
CA THR A 319 4.50 -17.08 -24.97
C THR A 319 4.63 -16.31 -26.28
N GLN A 320 3.55 -16.28 -27.05
CA GLN A 320 3.44 -15.50 -28.29
C GLN A 320 2.68 -14.20 -28.01
N PRO A 321 3.07 -13.05 -28.62
CA PRO A 321 4.18 -12.87 -29.56
C PRO A 321 5.56 -12.96 -28.89
N ALA A 322 6.58 -13.28 -29.68
CA ALA A 322 7.95 -13.37 -29.19
C ALA A 322 8.42 -12.06 -28.55
N LEU A 323 9.12 -12.19 -27.43
CA LEU A 323 9.73 -11.07 -26.70
C LEU A 323 10.83 -10.40 -27.53
N PRO A 324 11.13 -9.11 -27.28
CA PRO A 324 12.30 -8.45 -27.83
C PRO A 324 13.58 -9.25 -27.53
N THR A 325 14.55 -9.24 -28.44
CA THR A 325 15.79 -10.02 -28.32
C THR A 325 16.49 -9.79 -26.98
N THR A 326 16.73 -8.53 -26.60
CA THR A 326 17.35 -8.18 -25.31
C THR A 326 16.53 -8.63 -24.10
N CYS A 327 15.20 -8.63 -24.20
CA CYS A 327 14.33 -9.14 -23.14
C CYS A 327 14.50 -10.65 -23.00
N SER A 328 14.51 -11.38 -24.12
CA SER A 328 14.75 -12.82 -24.13
C SER A 328 16.14 -13.19 -23.61
N GLU A 329 17.18 -12.42 -23.95
CA GLU A 329 18.54 -12.60 -23.44
C GLU A 329 18.60 -12.46 -21.91
N ASN A 330 17.99 -11.40 -21.36
CA ASN A 330 17.90 -11.21 -19.91
C ASN A 330 17.21 -12.39 -19.20
N LEU A 331 16.12 -12.91 -19.78
CA LEU A 331 15.41 -14.06 -19.20
C LEU A 331 16.19 -15.37 -19.35
N LEU A 332 16.93 -15.55 -20.45
CA LEU A 332 17.79 -16.72 -20.67
C LEU A 332 18.99 -16.73 -19.72
N GLU A 333 19.61 -15.57 -19.47
CA GLU A 333 20.67 -15.43 -18.47
C GLU A 333 20.15 -15.71 -17.07
N LEU A 334 18.98 -15.16 -16.72
CA LEU A 334 18.33 -15.46 -15.45
C LEU A 334 17.99 -16.95 -15.31
N LEU A 335 17.45 -17.56 -16.37
CA LEU A 335 17.16 -18.99 -16.42
C LEU A 335 18.43 -19.83 -16.23
N ARG A 336 19.56 -19.43 -16.84
CA ARG A 336 20.86 -20.08 -16.63
C ARG A 336 21.32 -19.94 -15.18
N ALA A 337 21.20 -18.75 -14.59
CA ALA A 337 21.61 -18.48 -13.22
C ALA A 337 20.80 -19.33 -12.21
N LEU A 338 19.47 -19.40 -12.37
CA LEU A 338 18.60 -20.18 -11.50
C LEU A 338 18.73 -21.70 -11.76
N GLY A 339 18.79 -22.10 -13.03
CA GLY A 339 18.92 -23.50 -13.44
C GLY A 339 20.26 -24.12 -13.04
N SER A 340 21.30 -23.32 -12.83
CA SER A 340 22.58 -23.81 -12.27
C SER A 340 22.46 -24.29 -10.82
N LEU A 341 21.40 -23.90 -10.10
CA LEU A 341 21.16 -24.30 -8.71
C LEU A 341 20.24 -25.52 -8.62
N SER A 342 19.14 -25.51 -9.36
CA SER A 342 18.20 -26.64 -9.41
C SER A 342 17.29 -26.55 -10.64
N LEU A 343 16.97 -27.72 -11.21
CA LEU A 343 16.00 -27.86 -12.31
C LEU A 343 15.07 -29.04 -11.99
N LEU A 344 13.76 -28.81 -12.09
CA LEU A 344 12.78 -29.88 -11.98
C LEU A 344 12.79 -30.74 -13.26
N PRO A 345 12.47 -32.05 -13.18
CA PRO A 345 12.42 -32.91 -14.36
C PRO A 345 11.44 -32.44 -15.45
N GLY A 346 10.38 -31.71 -15.07
CA GLY A 346 9.47 -31.07 -16.03
C GLY A 346 10.12 -29.93 -16.81
N GLU A 347 10.90 -29.10 -16.12
CA GLU A 347 11.60 -27.94 -16.68
C GLU A 347 12.73 -28.37 -17.62
N LEU A 348 13.51 -29.39 -17.22
CA LEU A 348 14.56 -29.97 -18.07
C LEU A 348 13.99 -30.55 -19.37
N ARG A 349 12.86 -31.28 -19.30
CA ARG A 349 12.18 -31.80 -20.49
C ARG A 349 11.71 -30.69 -21.42
N GLN A 350 11.19 -29.59 -20.89
CA GLN A 350 10.79 -28.43 -21.70
C GLN A 350 11.99 -27.78 -22.39
N LEU A 351 13.11 -27.63 -21.70
CA LEU A 351 14.36 -27.12 -22.27
C LEU A 351 14.87 -27.98 -23.42
N LEU A 352 14.94 -29.30 -23.21
CA LEU A 352 15.40 -30.24 -24.23
C LEU A 352 14.51 -30.25 -25.47
N ARG A 353 13.18 -30.16 -25.31
CA ARG A 353 12.26 -30.02 -26.46
C ARG A 353 12.53 -28.78 -27.28
N ARG A 354 12.86 -27.65 -26.63
CA ARG A 354 13.19 -26.40 -27.33
C ARG A 354 14.53 -26.46 -28.05
N ALA A 355 15.54 -27.02 -27.41
CA ALA A 355 16.84 -27.24 -28.05
C ALA A 355 16.72 -28.18 -29.27
N GLY A 356 15.90 -29.23 -29.15
CA GLY A 356 15.62 -30.15 -30.25
C GLY A 356 14.80 -29.53 -31.39
N ALA A 357 13.85 -28.64 -31.10
CA ALA A 357 13.06 -27.94 -32.11
C ALA A 357 13.88 -26.91 -32.93
N GLY A 358 14.94 -26.34 -32.37
CA GLY A 358 15.87 -25.46 -33.09
C GLY A 358 16.85 -26.18 -34.03
N GLY A 359 17.01 -27.51 -33.88
CA GLY A 359 17.91 -28.32 -34.70
C GLY A 359 17.31 -28.83 -36.02
N GLY A 360 16.03 -28.58 -36.28
CA GLY A 360 15.31 -29.08 -37.47
C GLY A 360 15.09 -28.05 -38.59
N ALA A 361 15.53 -26.80 -38.43
CA ALA A 361 15.32 -25.72 -39.41
C ALA A 361 16.58 -25.37 -40.23
N GLY A 362 17.55 -26.29 -40.27
CA GLY A 362 18.78 -26.15 -41.04
C GLY A 362 19.29 -27.51 -41.51
N ALA A 363 18.60 -28.06 -42.51
CA ALA A 363 19.10 -29.12 -43.39
C ALA A 363 18.54 -28.88 -44.79
#